data_AF-Q402K9-F1
#
_entry.id   AF-Q402K9-F1
#
_cell.length_a   1.000
_cell.length_b   1.000
_cell.length_c   1.000
_cell.angle_alpha   90.00
_cell.angle_beta   90.00
_cell.angle_gamma   90.00
#
_symmetry.space_group_name_H-M   'P 1'
#
loop_
_entity.id
_entity.type
_entity.pdbx_description
1 polymer ?
#
loop_
_entity_poly.entity_id
_entity_poly.type
_entity_poly.pdbx_seq_one_letter_code
_entity_poly.pdbx_strand_id
1 'polypeptide(L)'
;MNLIALLMISLSVATLLYMINTYMVTKPDINKLSPYECGFDPLGDARSPISIQFFLVAILFILFDLEIILLLPIPWSMNTNPPTTTITLTMMLLILLTLGLAYEWYQGGLEWAD
;
A
#
# COMPACT_ATOMS: atom_id res chain seq x y z
N MET A 1 -16.54 -12.81 -21.48
CA MET A 1 -15.06 -12.88 -21.52
C MET A 1 -14.60 -13.38 -20.17
N ASN A 2 -13.83 -14.47 -20.11
CA ASN A 2 -13.37 -15.01 -18.82
C ASN A 2 -12.44 -14.02 -18.12
N LEU A 3 -12.35 -14.08 -16.78
CA LEU A 3 -11.44 -13.24 -16.00
C LEU A 3 -9.99 -13.32 -16.52
N ILE A 4 -9.55 -14.52 -16.88
CA ILE A 4 -8.23 -14.77 -17.47
C ILE A 4 -8.08 -13.99 -18.78
N ALA A 5 -9.10 -13.98 -19.64
CA ALA A 5 -9.05 -13.25 -20.90
C ALA A 5 -8.97 -11.73 -20.67
N LEU A 6 -9.70 -11.19 -19.68
CA LEU A 6 -9.62 -9.78 -19.29
C LEU A 6 -8.20 -9.40 -18.80
N LEU A 7 -7.61 -10.21 -17.91
CA LEU A 7 -6.27 -9.97 -17.40
C LEU A 7 -5.22 -10.02 -18.52
N MET A 8 -5.31 -11.01 -19.41
CA MET A 8 -4.39 -11.14 -20.56
C MET A 8 -4.49 -9.95 -21.52
N ILE A 9 -5.70 -9.42 -21.75
CA ILE A 9 -5.89 -8.22 -22.57
C ILE A 9 -5.30 -6.99 -21.87
N SER A 10 -5.50 -6.81 -20.57
CA SER A 10 -4.94 -5.66 -19.84
C SER A 10 -3.42 -5.65 -19.85
N LEU A 11 -2.79 -6.81 -19.64
CA LEU A 11 -1.34 -6.96 -19.68
C LEU A 11 -0.81 -6.73 -21.10
N SER A 12 -1.44 -7.31 -22.11
CA SER A 12 -1.00 -7.15 -23.50
C SER A 12 -1.05 -5.69 -23.94
N VAL A 13 -2.12 -4.96 -23.61
CA VAL A 13 -2.25 -3.52 -23.90
C VAL A 13 -1.15 -2.71 -23.19
N ALA A 14 -0.92 -2.95 -21.90
CA ALA A 14 0.14 -2.26 -21.15
C ALA A 14 1.53 -2.51 -21.76
N THR A 15 1.85 -3.76 -22.10
CA THR A 15 3.13 -4.11 -22.74
C THR A 15 3.26 -3.54 -24.14
N LEU A 16 2.17 -3.50 -24.92
CA LEU A 16 2.19 -2.95 -26.28
C LEU A 16 2.45 -1.43 -26.25
N LEU A 17 1.80 -0.70 -25.35
CA LEU A 17 2.04 0.74 -25.17
C LEU A 17 3.48 1.01 -24.72
N TYR A 18 4.02 0.20 -23.80
CA TYR A 18 5.41 0.29 -23.40
C TYR A 18 6.37 0.03 -24.58
N MET A 19 6.14 -1.03 -25.36
CA MET A 19 6.97 -1.36 -26.52
C MET A 19 6.95 -0.23 -27.55
N ILE A 20 5.76 0.31 -27.88
CA ILE A 20 5.64 1.45 -28.78
C ILE A 20 6.47 2.64 -28.29
N ASN A 21 6.42 2.96 -26.99
CA ASN A 21 7.22 4.03 -26.40
C ASN A 21 8.73 3.78 -26.58
N THR A 22 9.20 2.57 -26.27
CA THR A 22 10.64 2.24 -26.39
C THR A 22 11.18 2.28 -27.82
N TYR A 23 10.37 1.94 -28.82
CA TYR A 23 10.76 1.98 -30.24
C TYR A 23 10.53 3.34 -30.91
N MET A 24 9.92 4.30 -30.21
CA MET A 24 9.72 5.63 -30.74
C MET A 24 11.05 6.39 -30.80
N VAL A 25 11.24 7.22 -31.83
CA VAL A 25 12.49 7.96 -32.03
C VAL A 25 12.70 8.95 -30.88
N THR A 26 13.71 8.70 -30.07
CA THR A 26 14.15 9.61 -29.01
C THR A 26 15.34 10.45 -29.48
N LYS A 27 15.34 11.74 -29.11
CA LYS A 27 16.49 12.65 -29.29
C LYS A 27 17.08 12.94 -27.90
N PRO A 28 17.94 12.05 -27.37
CA PRO A 28 18.52 12.22 -26.05
C PRO A 28 19.38 13.48 -26.03
N ASP A 29 19.22 14.27 -24.98
CA ASP A 29 20.02 15.46 -24.68
C ASP A 29 20.36 15.39 -23.20
N ILE A 30 21.55 15.84 -22.80
CA ILE A 30 22.04 15.76 -21.42
C ILE A 30 21.04 16.46 -20.47
N ASN A 31 20.52 17.62 -20.88
CA ASN A 31 19.54 18.39 -20.10
C ASN A 31 18.15 17.73 -20.02
N LYS A 32 17.81 16.83 -20.96
CA LYS A 32 16.56 16.05 -20.92
C LYS A 32 16.69 14.79 -20.08
N LEU A 33 17.92 14.31 -19.90
CA LEU A 33 18.25 13.11 -19.14
C LEU A 33 18.65 13.44 -17.69
N SER A 34 18.92 14.72 -17.38
CA SER A 34 19.21 15.17 -16.02
C SER A 34 17.95 15.18 -15.13
N PRO A 35 18.11 14.95 -13.82
CA PRO A 35 17.01 15.08 -12.86
C PRO A 35 16.36 16.47 -12.93
N TYR A 36 15.04 16.52 -12.76
CA TYR A 36 14.30 17.78 -12.73
C TYR A 36 14.11 18.26 -11.29
N GLU A 37 14.75 19.37 -10.92
CA GLU A 37 14.57 20.04 -9.62
C GLU A 37 14.11 21.48 -9.83
N CYS A 38 12.90 21.67 -10.38
CA CYS A 38 12.28 22.99 -10.61
C CYS A 38 13.13 23.96 -11.47
N GLY A 39 13.98 23.43 -12.34
CA GLY A 39 14.89 24.22 -13.19
C GLY A 39 16.24 24.54 -12.54
N PHE A 40 16.51 24.01 -11.36
CA PHE A 40 17.81 24.09 -10.69
C PHE A 40 18.57 22.75 -10.77
N ASP A 41 19.88 22.83 -10.56
CA ASP A 41 20.71 21.65 -10.38
C ASP A 41 20.34 20.95 -9.07
N PRO A 42 20.28 19.61 -9.06
CA PRO A 42 19.72 18.90 -7.93
C PRO A 42 20.55 19.09 -6.65
N LEU A 43 19.89 19.42 -5.55
CA LEU A 43 20.53 19.62 -4.25
C LEU A 43 20.66 18.28 -3.52
N GLY A 44 21.72 17.55 -3.85
CA GLY A 44 22.04 16.28 -3.22
C GLY A 44 21.45 15.07 -3.96
N ASP A 45 21.27 13.97 -3.24
CA ASP A 45 20.73 12.73 -3.80
C ASP A 45 19.24 12.60 -3.49
N ALA A 46 18.46 12.10 -4.44
CA ALA A 46 17.04 11.77 -4.27
C ALA A 46 16.83 10.65 -3.24
N ARG A 47 17.90 9.93 -2.87
CA ARG A 47 17.90 8.85 -1.87
C ARG A 47 18.32 9.32 -0.47
N SER A 48 17.98 10.55 -0.11
CA SER A 48 18.16 11.05 1.26
C SER A 48 17.31 10.25 2.27
N PRO A 49 17.76 10.14 3.54
CA PRO A 49 17.01 9.40 4.54
C PRO A 49 15.62 10.01 4.74
N ILE A 50 14.60 9.18 4.56
CA ILE A 50 13.19 9.52 4.78
C ILE A 50 12.93 9.58 6.29
N SER A 51 11.95 10.40 6.71
CA SER A 51 11.62 10.53 8.13
C SER A 51 11.16 9.20 8.74
N ILE A 52 11.55 8.95 9.99
CA ILE A 52 11.24 7.73 10.76
C ILE A 52 9.72 7.54 10.93
N GLN A 53 8.95 8.63 10.91
CA GLN A 53 7.49 8.58 11.02
C GLN A 53 6.84 7.79 9.88
N PHE A 54 7.31 7.94 8.63
CA PHE A 54 6.81 7.14 7.52
C PHE A 54 7.10 5.64 7.70
N PHE A 55 8.22 5.31 8.35
CA PHE A 55 8.55 3.93 8.66
C PHE A 55 7.63 3.33 9.74
N LEU A 56 7.28 4.09 10.79
CA LEU A 56 6.32 3.65 11.81
C LEU A 56 4.94 3.39 11.20
N VAL A 57 4.47 4.28 10.32
CA VAL A 57 3.19 4.09 9.60
C VAL A 57 3.23 2.82 8.74
N ALA A 58 4.36 2.49 8.11
CA ALA A 58 4.49 1.26 7.32
C ALA A 58 4.39 -0.01 8.18
N ILE A 59 5.00 -0.02 9.37
CA ILE A 59 4.88 -1.14 10.31
C ILE A 59 3.43 -1.27 10.80
N LEU A 60 2.81 -0.16 11.17
CA LEU A 60 1.42 -0.13 11.62
C LEU A 60 0.47 -0.66 10.52
N PHE A 61 0.70 -0.28 9.27
CA PHE A 61 -0.05 -0.80 8.11
C PHE A 61 0.08 -2.32 7.98
N ILE A 62 1.29 -2.88 8.12
CA ILE A 62 1.52 -4.33 8.04
C ILE A 62 0.75 -5.08 9.15
N LEU A 63 0.76 -4.54 10.36
CA LEU A 63 0.03 -5.14 11.49
C LEU A 63 -1.48 -5.13 11.24
N PHE A 64 -2.05 -3.98 10.83
CA PHE A 64 -3.48 -3.92 10.51
C PHE A 64 -3.87 -4.77 9.30
N ASP A 65 -3.02 -4.89 8.28
CA ASP A 65 -3.29 -5.74 7.12
C ASP A 65 -3.40 -7.21 7.51
N LEU A 66 -2.54 -7.68 8.42
CA LEU A 66 -2.63 -9.03 9.00
C LEU A 66 -3.96 -9.23 9.75
N GLU A 67 -4.37 -8.26 10.56
CA GLU A 67 -5.64 -8.34 11.28
C GLU A 67 -6.86 -8.30 10.34
N ILE A 68 -6.81 -7.55 9.24
CA ILE A 68 -7.85 -7.54 8.20
C ILE A 68 -7.97 -8.91 7.53
N ILE A 69 -6.84 -9.59 7.27
CA ILE A 69 -6.85 -10.96 6.74
C ILE A 69 -7.59 -11.92 7.70
N LEU A 70 -7.43 -11.72 9.02
CA LEU A 70 -8.15 -12.50 10.04
C LEU A 70 -9.65 -12.18 10.10
N LEU A 71 -10.05 -10.96 9.74
CA LEU A 71 -11.47 -10.54 9.66
C LEU A 71 -12.16 -10.99 8.36
N LEU A 72 -11.43 -11.18 7.27
CA LEU A 72 -11.98 -11.54 5.96
C LEU A 72 -12.91 -12.78 5.95
N PRO A 73 -12.64 -13.89 6.67
CA PRO A 73 -13.49 -15.08 6.63
C PRO A 73 -14.80 -14.97 7.45
N ILE A 74 -15.06 -13.86 8.15
CA ILE A 74 -16.24 -13.69 9.00
C ILE A 74 -17.57 -13.95 8.27
N PRO A 75 -17.83 -13.43 7.06
CA PRO A 75 -19.10 -13.65 6.37
C PRO A 75 -19.40 -15.14 6.12
N TRP A 76 -18.38 -15.95 5.86
CA TRP A 76 -18.54 -17.41 5.73
C TRP A 76 -18.74 -18.07 7.10
N SER A 77 -17.99 -17.61 8.10
CA SER A 77 -18.05 -18.12 9.48
C SER A 77 -19.43 -17.89 10.13
N MET A 78 -20.10 -16.77 9.85
CA MET A 78 -21.43 -16.46 10.38
C MET A 78 -22.54 -17.42 9.95
N ASN A 79 -22.34 -18.16 8.85
CA ASN A 79 -23.31 -19.17 8.40
C ASN A 79 -23.15 -20.52 9.15
N THR A 80 -22.21 -20.64 10.08
CA THR A 80 -22.02 -21.85 10.88
C THR A 80 -22.91 -21.83 12.13
N ASN A 81 -23.48 -22.99 12.50
CA ASN A 81 -24.30 -23.14 13.69
C ASN A 81 -23.48 -23.80 14.83
N PRO A 82 -23.40 -23.20 16.03
CA PRO A 82 -23.90 -21.88 16.42
C PRO A 82 -22.94 -20.73 16.04
N PRO A 83 -23.45 -19.56 15.62
CA PRO A 83 -22.61 -18.40 15.26
C PRO A 83 -22.07 -17.64 16.49
N THR A 84 -22.38 -18.09 17.70
CA THR A 84 -22.01 -17.38 18.93
C THR A 84 -20.49 -17.33 19.13
N THR A 85 -19.78 -18.41 18.79
CA THR A 85 -18.31 -18.47 18.90
C THR A 85 -17.63 -17.52 17.91
N THR A 86 -18.16 -17.41 16.70
CA THR A 86 -17.60 -16.56 15.65
C THR A 86 -17.80 -15.08 15.98
N ILE A 87 -18.98 -14.72 16.50
CA ILE A 87 -19.28 -13.38 17.02
C ILE A 87 -18.34 -13.02 18.19
N THR A 88 -18.19 -13.90 19.19
CA THR A 88 -17.35 -13.62 20.36
C THR A 88 -15.87 -13.43 19.99
N LEU A 89 -15.31 -14.27 19.13
CA LEU A 89 -13.93 -14.13 18.63
C LEU A 89 -13.75 -12.87 17.78
N THR A 90 -14.72 -12.55 16.92
CA THR A 90 -14.69 -11.32 16.12
C THR A 90 -14.67 -10.08 17.02
N MET A 91 -15.54 -10.04 18.02
CA MET A 91 -15.59 -8.91 18.97
C MET A 91 -14.31 -8.79 19.78
N MET A 92 -13.72 -9.91 20.22
CA MET A 92 -12.42 -9.93 20.89
C MET A 92 -11.33 -9.32 20.01
N LEU A 93 -11.28 -9.71 18.73
CA LEU A 93 -10.28 -9.21 17.78
C LEU A 93 -10.48 -7.71 17.48
N LEU A 94 -11.72 -7.24 17.32
CA LEU A 94 -12.00 -5.81 17.14
C LEU A 94 -11.62 -4.97 18.37
N ILE A 95 -11.82 -5.50 19.58
CA ILE A 95 -11.37 -4.84 20.81
C ILE A 95 -9.85 -4.75 20.86
N LEU A 96 -9.14 -5.82 20.49
CA LEU A 96 -7.69 -5.82 20.41
C LEU A 96 -7.17 -4.77 19.42
N LEU A 97 -7.76 -4.72 18.21
CA LEU A 97 -7.42 -3.77 17.15
C LEU A 97 -7.61 -2.31 17.63
N THR A 98 -8.75 -2.02 18.25
CA THR A 98 -9.06 -0.67 18.75
C THR A 98 -8.15 -0.25 19.92
N LEU A 99 -7.80 -1.17 20.82
CA LEU A 99 -6.86 -0.91 21.90
C LEU A 99 -5.42 -0.69 21.39
N GLY A 100 -4.98 -1.48 20.41
CA GLY A 100 -3.67 -1.31 19.77
C GLY A 100 -3.54 0.05 19.10
N LEU A 101 -4.56 0.46 18.35
CA LEU A 101 -4.61 1.80 17.73
C LEU A 101 -4.60 2.91 18.78
N ALA A 102 -5.40 2.77 19.85
CA ALA A 102 -5.46 3.76 20.92
C ALA A 102 -4.11 3.92 21.64
N TYR A 103 -3.37 2.82 21.83
CA TYR A 103 -2.03 2.85 22.42
C TYR A 103 -1.03 3.59 21.53
N GLU A 104 -0.97 3.27 20.24
CA GLU A 104 -0.07 3.94 19.29
C GLU A 104 -0.36 5.45 19.16
N TRP A 105 -1.65 5.82 19.19
CA TRP A 105 -2.04 7.22 19.23
C TRP A 105 -1.57 7.90 20.52
N TYR A 106 -1.80 7.28 21.69
CA TYR A 106 -1.36 7.86 22.96
C TYR A 106 0.16 8.04 23.04
N GLN A 107 0.95 7.19 22.38
CA GLN A 107 2.41 7.30 22.31
C GLN A 107 2.90 8.34 21.29
N GLY A 108 2.00 9.03 20.58
CA GLY A 108 2.37 10.01 19.55
C GLY A 108 2.95 9.39 18.28
N GLY A 109 2.81 8.07 18.07
CA GLY A 109 3.29 7.40 16.85
C GLY A 109 2.59 7.87 15.57
N LEU A 110 1.41 8.50 15.73
CA LEU A 110 0.61 9.10 14.66
C LEU A 110 0.72 10.63 14.60
N GLU A 111 1.50 11.25 15.49
CA GLU A 111 1.73 12.69 15.44
C GLU A 111 2.75 13.02 14.35
N TRP A 112 2.39 13.95 13.48
CA TRP A 112 3.28 14.42 12.42
C TRP A 112 4.19 15.49 13.02
N ALA A 113 5.47 15.46 12.63
CA ALA A 113 6.34 16.60 12.90
C ALA A 113 5.95 17.73 11.94
N ASP A 114 5.66 18.92 12.49
CA ASP A 114 5.73 20.16 11.72
C ASP A 114 7.17 20.43 11.24
#